data_AF-A0AAE3FP03-F1
#
_entry.id   AF-A0AAE3FP03-F1
#
_cell.length_a   1.000
_cell.length_b   1.000
_cell.length_c   1.000
_cell.angle_alpha   90.00
_cell.angle_beta   90.00
_cell.angle_gamma   90.00
#
_symmetry.space_group_name_H-M   'P 1'
#
loop_
_entity.id
_entity.type
_entity.pdbx_description
1 polymer ?
#
loop_
_entity_poly.entity_id
_entity_poly.type
_entity_poly.pdbx_seq_one_letter_code
_entity_poly.pdbx_strand_id
1 'polypeptide(L)'
;MNHGRAGFADLRRRLLEVGRISGRWWLVIVLFYPLFNLGTAAVALVTGFTAEPLAFIGSDRLFDPGALFFLLAVAVLFPAIEEIGLRGYWFDQLQARWSALVSSLILGAVWALWHVPLFYMSGYYEGTTFQPELWWFLPSIVLTAIIGTWVYNNTGRSVLAVIVFHFFGNFTGETMGFAAELYPYVHMGTVIVAFALVIRFGPSSLRGRDTPRPLPDWRTDS
;
A
#
# COMPACT_ATOMS: atom_id res chain seq x y z
N MET A 1 -30.74 -1.07 7.97
CA MET A 1 -29.40 -0.78 8.53
C MET A 1 -29.29 -1.44 9.90
N ASN A 2 -28.94 -2.72 9.98
CA ASN A 2 -28.81 -3.47 11.25
C ASN A 2 -27.79 -4.60 11.08
N HIS A 3 -26.52 -4.25 10.86
CA HIS A 3 -25.45 -5.24 10.70
C HIS A 3 -24.33 -5.11 11.73
N GLY A 4 -24.56 -4.45 12.88
CA GLY A 4 -23.48 -4.20 13.86
C GLY A 4 -22.65 -5.45 14.21
N ARG A 5 -23.32 -6.57 14.56
CA ARG A 5 -22.63 -7.84 14.88
C ARG A 5 -22.08 -8.55 13.64
N ALA A 6 -22.84 -8.60 12.54
CA ALA A 6 -22.45 -9.30 11.32
C ALA A 6 -21.28 -8.62 10.58
N GLY A 7 -21.33 -7.29 10.49
CA GLY A 7 -20.26 -6.46 9.92
C GLY A 7 -19.00 -6.49 10.78
N PHE A 8 -19.13 -6.48 12.12
CA PHE A 8 -17.97 -6.66 13.00
C PHE A 8 -17.34 -8.06 12.84
N ALA A 9 -18.15 -9.11 12.76
CA ALA A 9 -17.66 -10.45 12.51
C ALA A 9 -16.96 -10.56 11.14
N ASP A 10 -17.48 -9.90 10.11
CA ASP A 10 -16.87 -9.84 8.79
C ASP A 10 -15.52 -9.11 8.80
N LEU A 11 -15.45 -7.94 9.44
CA LEU A 11 -14.22 -7.18 9.60
C LEU A 11 -13.16 -8.00 10.35
N ARG A 12 -13.55 -8.64 11.47
CA ARG A 12 -12.65 -9.50 12.25
C ARG A 12 -12.08 -10.64 11.40
N ARG A 13 -12.90 -11.29 10.57
CA ARG A 13 -12.41 -12.33 9.64
C ARG A 13 -11.41 -11.74 8.63
N ARG A 14 -11.73 -10.60 8.03
CA ARG A 14 -10.87 -9.93 7.05
C ARG A 14 -9.54 -9.43 7.66
N LEU A 15 -9.47 -9.24 8.98
CA LEU A 15 -8.27 -8.85 9.71
C LEU A 15 -7.42 -10.02 10.21
N LEU A 16 -8.02 -11.18 10.52
CA LEU A 16 -7.32 -12.26 11.23
C LEU A 16 -7.22 -13.57 10.42
N GLU A 17 -8.04 -13.75 9.40
CA GLU A 17 -8.15 -15.02 8.68
C GLU A 17 -7.06 -15.14 7.61
N VAL A 18 -5.90 -15.64 8.02
CA VAL A 18 -4.73 -15.93 7.17
C VAL A 18 -5.08 -16.83 5.98
N GLY A 19 -6.03 -17.75 6.16
CA GLY A 19 -6.49 -18.69 5.12
C GLY A 19 -7.09 -18.03 3.87
N ARG A 20 -7.47 -16.74 3.94
CA ARG A 20 -7.91 -15.97 2.75
C ARG A 20 -6.79 -15.68 1.77
N ILE A 21 -5.54 -15.73 2.22
CA ILE A 21 -4.35 -15.37 1.47
C ILE A 21 -3.68 -16.67 1.01
N SER A 22 -3.76 -16.97 -0.28
CA SER A 22 -3.08 -18.15 -0.82
C SER A 22 -1.55 -17.98 -0.76
N GLY A 23 -0.80 -19.09 -0.80
CA GLY A 23 0.67 -19.03 -0.78
C GLY A 23 1.27 -18.15 -1.88
N ARG A 24 0.67 -18.15 -3.08
CA ARG A 24 1.07 -17.25 -4.18
C ARG A 24 0.89 -15.77 -3.79
N TRP A 25 -0.20 -15.44 -3.11
CA TRP A 25 -0.44 -14.07 -2.66
C TRP A 25 0.47 -13.65 -1.52
N TRP A 26 0.84 -14.57 -0.61
CA TRP A 26 1.90 -14.30 0.37
C TRP A 26 3.22 -13.93 -0.30
N LEU A 27 3.62 -14.67 -1.33
CA LEU A 27 4.83 -14.32 -2.10
C LEU A 27 4.72 -12.94 -2.75
N VAL A 28 3.57 -12.63 -3.37
CA VAL A 28 3.33 -11.32 -3.98
C VAL A 28 3.43 -10.20 -2.94
N ILE A 29 2.69 -10.27 -1.82
CA ILE A 29 2.62 -9.16 -0.87
C ILE A 29 3.93 -8.93 -0.11
N VAL A 30 4.70 -9.99 0.15
CA VAL A 30 6.00 -9.90 0.83
C VAL A 30 7.10 -9.41 -0.11
N LEU A 31 7.11 -9.90 -1.35
CA LEU A 31 8.23 -9.64 -2.27
C LEU A 31 8.03 -8.43 -3.17
N PHE A 32 6.81 -7.91 -3.31
CA PHE A 32 6.53 -6.82 -4.26
C PHE A 32 7.44 -5.60 -4.05
N TYR A 33 7.44 -5.02 -2.85
CA TYR A 33 8.25 -3.82 -2.57
C TYR A 33 9.76 -4.10 -2.57
N PRO A 34 10.28 -5.18 -1.94
CA PRO A 34 11.69 -5.52 -2.04
C PRO A 34 12.16 -5.69 -3.50
N LEU A 35 11.42 -6.43 -4.33
CA LEU A 35 11.79 -6.63 -5.73
C LEU A 35 11.63 -5.38 -6.58
N PHE A 36 10.60 -4.56 -6.30
CA PHE A 36 10.42 -3.28 -6.96
C PHE A 36 11.58 -2.32 -6.67
N ASN A 37 12.04 -2.26 -5.41
CA ASN A 37 13.14 -1.39 -5.02
C ASN A 37 14.47 -1.87 -5.61
N LEU A 38 14.76 -3.18 -5.51
CA LEU A 38 15.96 -3.77 -6.12
C LEU A 38 15.96 -3.63 -7.64
N GLY A 39 14.80 -3.79 -8.30
CA GLY A 39 14.66 -3.59 -9.74
C GLY A 39 14.92 -2.14 -10.15
N THR A 40 14.38 -1.18 -9.40
CA THR A 40 14.64 0.26 -9.63
C THR A 40 16.13 0.59 -9.47
N ALA A 41 16.75 0.08 -8.41
CA ALA A 41 18.18 0.24 -8.17
C ALA A 41 19.05 -0.40 -9.28
N ALA A 42 18.69 -1.60 -9.74
CA ALA A 42 19.38 -2.27 -10.82
C ALA A 42 19.29 -1.49 -12.14
N VAL A 43 18.12 -0.93 -12.46
CA VAL A 43 17.96 -0.05 -13.63
C VAL A 43 18.87 1.17 -13.51
N ALA A 44 18.94 1.82 -12.35
CA ALA A 44 19.79 2.97 -12.12
C ALA A 44 21.29 2.66 -12.29
N LEU A 45 21.74 1.49 -11.83
CA LEU A 45 23.12 1.03 -12.02
C LEU A 45 23.43 0.74 -13.49
N VAL A 46 22.53 0.02 -14.19
CA VAL A 46 22.74 -0.36 -15.60
C VAL A 46 22.72 0.83 -16.53
N THR A 47 21.90 1.86 -16.25
CA THR A 47 21.87 3.10 -17.04
C THR A 47 22.99 4.07 -16.67
N GLY A 48 23.78 3.78 -15.64
CA GLY A 48 24.83 4.67 -15.13
C GLY A 48 24.29 5.95 -14.49
N PHE A 49 23.03 5.95 -14.05
CA PHE A 49 22.39 7.13 -13.47
C PHE A 49 22.97 7.49 -12.11
N THR A 50 23.22 6.49 -11.26
CA THR A 50 23.92 6.65 -9.98
C THR A 50 24.68 5.37 -9.64
N ALA A 51 25.81 5.52 -8.93
CA ALA A 51 26.62 4.40 -8.46
C ALA A 51 26.09 3.79 -7.15
N GLU A 52 25.33 4.57 -6.36
CA GLU A 52 24.86 4.21 -5.02
C GLU A 52 23.34 4.40 -4.93
N PRO A 53 22.54 3.55 -5.60
CA PRO A 53 21.09 3.75 -5.71
C PRO A 53 20.32 3.52 -4.40
N LEU A 54 20.88 2.72 -3.49
CA LEU A 54 20.25 2.33 -2.23
C LEU A 54 21.24 2.51 -1.08
N ALA A 55 20.81 3.24 -0.05
CA ALA A 55 21.44 3.30 1.24
C ALA A 55 20.64 2.46 2.24
N PHE A 56 21.22 1.34 2.66
CA PHE A 56 20.61 0.51 3.68
C PHE A 56 20.73 1.16 5.06
N ILE A 57 19.74 0.93 5.91
CA ILE A 57 19.76 1.39 7.30
C ILE A 57 21.02 0.90 8.02
N GLY A 58 21.69 1.82 8.74
CA GLY A 58 22.89 1.52 9.52
C GLY A 58 22.59 0.69 10.76
N SER A 59 23.59 -0.08 11.22
CA SER A 59 23.47 -0.90 12.42
C SER A 59 23.22 -0.08 13.68
N ASP A 60 23.73 1.14 13.74
CA ASP A 60 23.48 2.12 14.81
C ASP A 60 21.98 2.37 15.01
N ARG A 61 21.21 2.56 13.93
CA ARG A 61 19.76 2.71 14.00
C ARG A 61 19.01 1.41 14.29
N LEU A 62 19.54 0.27 13.84
CA LEU A 62 18.94 -1.04 14.13
C LEU A 62 19.03 -1.44 15.61
N PHE A 63 20.01 -0.91 16.35
CA PHE A 63 20.17 -1.18 17.77
C PHE A 63 19.72 -0.02 18.66
N ASP A 64 19.32 1.11 18.09
CA ASP A 64 18.72 2.21 18.85
C ASP A 64 17.25 1.91 19.19
N PRO A 65 16.86 1.86 20.48
CA PRO A 65 15.48 1.56 20.87
C PRO A 65 14.46 2.56 20.34
N GLY A 66 14.83 3.83 20.21
CA GLY A 66 13.96 4.89 19.69
C GLY A 66 13.65 4.70 18.20
N ALA A 67 14.69 4.46 17.40
CA ALA A 67 14.59 4.17 15.98
C ALA A 67 13.82 2.86 15.71
N LEU A 68 14.04 1.82 16.51
CA LEU A 68 13.26 0.58 16.42
C LEU A 68 11.79 0.80 16.74
N PHE A 69 11.48 1.56 17.81
CA PHE A 69 10.10 1.91 18.14
C PHE A 69 9.43 2.69 17.01
N PHE A 70 10.13 3.69 16.46
CA PHE A 70 9.64 4.48 15.33
C PHE A 70 9.38 3.61 14.09
N LEU A 71 10.33 2.72 13.74
CA LEU A 71 10.18 1.78 12.64
C LEU A 71 8.96 0.87 12.83
N LEU A 72 8.74 0.34 14.03
CA LEU A 72 7.56 -0.48 14.34
C LEU A 72 6.25 0.34 14.24
N ALA A 73 6.26 1.59 14.69
CA ALA A 73 5.10 2.46 14.58
C ALA A 73 4.74 2.75 13.12
N VAL A 74 5.72 3.15 12.31
CA VAL A 74 5.52 3.51 10.89
C VAL A 74 5.27 2.29 10.00
N ALA A 75 5.92 1.16 10.25
CA ALA A 75 5.75 -0.03 9.43
C ALA A 75 4.52 -0.85 9.82
N VAL A 76 4.18 -0.94 11.12
CA VAL A 76 3.11 -1.84 11.60
C VAL A 76 1.88 -1.08 12.06
N LEU A 77 2.05 -0.19 13.05
CA LEU A 77 0.91 0.41 13.76
C LEU A 77 0.09 1.34 12.87
N PHE A 78 0.74 2.30 12.19
CA PHE A 78 0.05 3.25 11.32
C PHE A 78 -0.61 2.56 10.12
N PRO A 79 0.07 1.67 9.37
CA PRO A 79 -0.58 0.91 8.29
C PRO A 79 -1.78 0.10 8.77
N ALA A 80 -1.70 -0.53 9.94
CA ALA A 80 -2.84 -1.26 10.49
C ALA A 80 -4.05 -0.32 10.74
N ILE A 81 -3.84 0.82 11.39
CA ILE A 81 -4.90 1.79 11.69
C ILE A 81 -5.50 2.36 10.40
N GLU A 82 -4.64 2.79 9.47
CA GLU A 82 -5.05 3.38 8.20
C GLU A 82 -5.88 2.39 7.38
N GLU A 83 -5.39 1.16 7.19
CA GLU A 83 -6.08 0.16 6.38
C GLU A 83 -7.38 -0.33 7.02
N ILE A 84 -7.45 -0.40 8.35
CA ILE A 84 -8.71 -0.65 9.06
C ILE A 84 -9.73 0.47 8.79
N GLY A 85 -9.32 1.73 8.86
CA GLY A 85 -10.21 2.87 8.62
C GLY A 85 -10.66 2.98 7.16
N LEU A 86 -9.71 2.82 6.24
CA LEU A 86 -9.91 2.95 4.80
C LEU A 86 -10.69 1.76 4.22
N ARG A 87 -10.16 0.55 4.38
CA ARG A 87 -10.67 -0.67 3.75
C ARG A 87 -11.61 -1.47 4.64
N GLY A 88 -11.58 -1.28 5.95
CA GLY A 88 -12.43 -2.05 6.88
C GLY A 88 -13.93 -1.86 6.65
N TYR A 89 -14.37 -0.66 6.29
CA TYR A 89 -15.79 -0.37 6.05
C TYR A 89 -16.06 0.39 4.74
N TRP A 90 -15.43 1.56 4.56
CA TRP A 90 -15.81 2.50 3.50
C TRP A 90 -15.53 1.98 2.08
N PHE A 91 -14.41 1.29 1.90
CA PHE A 91 -13.98 0.86 0.57
C PHE A 91 -14.92 -0.14 -0.10
N ASP A 92 -15.50 -1.08 0.64
CA ASP A 92 -16.47 -2.03 0.09
C ASP A 92 -17.71 -1.29 -0.45
N GLN A 93 -18.14 -0.21 0.21
CA GLN A 93 -19.28 0.60 -0.21
C GLN A 93 -18.98 1.36 -1.52
N LEU A 94 -17.74 1.81 -1.71
CA LEU A 94 -17.30 2.43 -2.96
C LEU A 94 -17.34 1.41 -4.11
N GLN A 95 -16.73 0.23 -3.92
CA GLN A 95 -16.70 -0.83 -4.95
C GLN A 95 -18.08 -1.43 -5.25
N ALA A 96 -19.04 -1.24 -4.34
CA ALA A 96 -20.42 -1.64 -4.52
C ALA A 96 -21.23 -0.63 -5.37
N ARG A 97 -20.68 0.56 -5.65
CA ARG A 97 -21.30 1.61 -6.48
C ARG A 97 -20.50 1.90 -7.76
N TRP A 98 -19.18 1.78 -7.69
CA TRP A 98 -18.25 2.17 -8.75
C TRP A 98 -17.33 1.01 -9.14
N SER A 99 -16.61 1.17 -10.24
CA SER A 99 -15.54 0.24 -10.63
C SER A 99 -14.41 0.22 -9.60
N ALA A 100 -13.61 -0.85 -9.60
CA ALA A 100 -12.43 -0.95 -8.73
C ALA A 100 -11.46 0.23 -8.95
N LEU A 101 -11.23 0.64 -10.21
CA LEU A 101 -10.37 1.79 -10.50
C LEU A 101 -10.94 3.10 -9.93
N VAL A 102 -12.22 3.40 -10.19
CA VAL A 102 -12.85 4.64 -9.65
C VAL A 102 -12.85 4.63 -8.13
N SER A 103 -13.15 3.49 -7.51
CA SER A 103 -13.08 3.32 -6.05
C SER A 103 -11.67 3.56 -5.52
N SER A 104 -10.65 3.04 -6.22
CA SER A 104 -9.24 3.24 -5.86
C SER A 104 -8.82 4.71 -5.96
N LEU A 105 -9.26 5.41 -7.00
CA LEU A 105 -8.97 6.83 -7.20
C LEU A 105 -9.61 7.70 -6.12
N ILE A 106 -10.87 7.43 -5.76
CA ILE A 106 -11.56 8.12 -4.67
C ILE A 106 -10.85 7.86 -3.33
N LEU A 107 -10.56 6.59 -3.04
CA LEU A 107 -9.84 6.19 -1.82
C LEU A 107 -8.48 6.88 -1.74
N GLY A 108 -7.70 6.78 -2.82
CA GLY A 108 -6.35 7.34 -2.92
C GLY A 108 -6.35 8.86 -2.81
N ALA A 109 -7.31 9.56 -3.42
CA ALA A 109 -7.40 11.01 -3.32
C ALA A 109 -7.70 11.47 -1.88
N VAL A 110 -8.65 10.82 -1.20
CA VAL A 110 -8.96 11.14 0.20
C VAL A 110 -7.78 10.82 1.11
N TRP A 111 -7.12 9.68 0.88
CA TRP A 111 -5.94 9.28 1.64
C TRP A 111 -4.76 10.23 1.40
N ALA A 112 -4.51 10.66 0.17
CA ALA A 112 -3.48 11.64 -0.16
C ALA A 112 -3.76 13.00 0.50
N LEU A 113 -5.00 13.50 0.43
CA LEU A 113 -5.39 14.75 1.09
C LEU A 113 -5.21 14.69 2.61
N TRP A 114 -5.43 13.53 3.24
CA TRP A 114 -5.20 13.33 4.67
C TRP A 114 -3.72 13.52 5.06
N HIS A 115 -2.77 13.29 4.15
CA HIS A 115 -1.34 13.50 4.41
C HIS A 115 -0.89 14.95 4.25
N VAL A 116 -1.66 15.81 3.59
CA VAL A 116 -1.28 17.19 3.31
C VAL A 116 -0.90 17.98 4.59
N PRO A 117 -1.65 17.91 5.71
CA PRO A 117 -1.28 18.61 6.94
C PRO A 117 0.10 18.22 7.49
N LEU A 118 0.54 16.98 7.28
CA LEU A 118 1.83 16.48 7.80
C LEU A 118 3.03 17.26 7.23
N PHE A 119 2.91 17.79 6.01
CA PHE A 119 3.94 18.63 5.39
C PHE A 119 4.11 19.99 6.05
N TYR A 120 3.09 20.45 6.77
CA TYR A 120 3.09 21.75 7.44
C TYR A 120 3.31 21.62 8.95
N MET A 121 3.40 20.39 9.46
CA MET A 121 3.76 20.12 10.85
C MET A 121 5.28 20.21 11.00
N SER A 122 5.75 21.30 11.61
CA SER A 122 7.18 21.50 11.91
C SER A 122 7.73 20.28 12.66
N GLY A 123 8.89 19.79 12.21
CA GLY A 123 9.53 18.62 12.82
C GLY A 123 9.05 17.25 12.30
N TYR A 124 7.95 17.14 11.54
CA TYR A 124 7.35 15.82 11.26
C TYR A 124 8.26 14.89 10.44
N TYR A 125 8.87 15.42 9.37
CA TYR A 125 9.89 14.70 8.58
C TYR A 125 11.32 15.10 8.95
N GLU A 126 11.50 15.98 9.95
CA GLU A 126 12.84 16.41 10.38
C GLU A 126 13.47 15.28 11.22
N GLY A 127 14.32 14.47 10.59
CA GLY A 127 14.98 13.33 11.23
C GLY A 127 14.70 11.98 10.57
N THR A 128 13.78 11.93 9.61
CA THR A 128 13.55 10.75 8.76
C THR A 128 14.49 10.77 7.55
N THR A 129 14.82 9.58 7.02
CA THR A 129 15.50 9.46 5.72
C THR A 129 14.56 9.74 4.55
N PHE A 130 13.25 9.73 4.82
CA PHE A 130 12.20 10.05 3.87
C PHE A 130 11.90 11.56 3.88
N GLN A 131 12.13 12.23 2.76
CA GLN A 131 11.91 13.68 2.60
C GLN A 131 10.93 13.93 1.44
N PRO A 132 9.61 13.82 1.68
CA PRO A 132 8.63 13.90 0.61
C PRO A 132 8.40 15.33 0.13
N GLU A 133 8.09 15.47 -1.16
CA GLU A 133 7.49 16.69 -1.72
C GLU A 133 6.07 16.40 -2.22
N LEU A 134 5.17 17.37 -2.06
CA LEU A 134 3.74 17.21 -2.37
C LEU A 134 3.50 16.72 -3.81
N TRP A 135 4.26 17.22 -4.78
CA TRP A 135 4.00 16.97 -6.21
C TRP A 135 4.23 15.51 -6.63
N TRP A 136 5.09 14.75 -5.95
CA TRP A 136 5.30 13.33 -6.24
C TRP A 136 4.69 12.42 -5.18
N PHE A 137 4.63 12.87 -3.92
CA PHE A 137 4.13 12.04 -2.83
C PHE A 137 2.63 11.84 -2.93
N LEU A 138 1.84 12.91 -3.12
CA LEU A 138 0.38 12.78 -3.20
C LEU A 138 -0.04 11.86 -4.36
N PRO A 139 0.51 12.00 -5.59
CA PRO A 139 0.16 11.06 -6.66
C PRO A 139 0.64 9.63 -6.37
N SER A 140 1.77 9.42 -5.68
CA SER A 140 2.21 8.07 -5.30
C SER A 140 1.24 7.36 -4.34
N ILE A 141 0.59 8.10 -3.43
CA ILE A 141 -0.45 7.56 -2.54
C ILE A 141 -1.63 7.05 -3.36
N VAL A 142 -2.06 7.83 -4.37
CA VAL A 142 -3.15 7.44 -5.27
C VAL A 142 -2.80 6.17 -6.05
N LEU A 143 -1.59 6.09 -6.60
CA LEU A 143 -1.13 4.91 -7.34
C LEU A 143 -1.04 3.68 -6.44
N THR A 144 -0.53 3.85 -5.22
CA THR A 144 -0.45 2.79 -4.21
C THR A 144 -1.85 2.32 -3.80
N ALA A 145 -2.85 3.21 -3.72
CA ALA A 145 -4.23 2.82 -3.47
C ALA A 145 -4.80 1.91 -4.58
N ILE A 146 -4.40 2.10 -5.85
CA ILE A 146 -4.76 1.21 -6.96
C ILE A 146 -4.12 -0.17 -6.79
N ILE A 147 -2.82 -0.22 -6.48
CA ILE A 147 -2.09 -1.48 -6.26
C ILE A 147 -2.64 -2.23 -5.03
N GLY A 148 -2.89 -1.52 -3.93
CA GLY A 148 -3.51 -2.09 -2.74
C GLY A 148 -4.93 -2.60 -2.99
N THR A 149 -5.69 -1.96 -3.88
CA THR A 149 -7.00 -2.46 -4.32
C THR A 149 -6.86 -3.76 -5.11
N TRP A 150 -5.85 -3.86 -5.98
CA TRP A 150 -5.55 -5.11 -6.67
C TRP A 150 -5.22 -6.24 -5.68
N VAL A 151 -4.39 -5.98 -4.66
CA VAL A 151 -4.13 -6.98 -3.59
C VAL A 151 -5.43 -7.36 -2.87
N TYR A 152 -6.20 -6.37 -2.42
CA TYR A 152 -7.45 -6.58 -1.69
C TYR A 152 -8.47 -7.42 -2.47
N ASN A 153 -8.66 -7.10 -3.75
CA ASN A 153 -9.64 -7.76 -4.61
C ASN A 153 -9.25 -9.18 -5.00
N ASN A 154 -7.97 -9.54 -4.93
CA ASN A 154 -7.51 -10.89 -5.22
C ASN A 154 -7.26 -11.76 -3.98
N THR A 155 -7.36 -11.19 -2.78
CA THR A 155 -7.18 -11.90 -1.50
C THR A 155 -8.49 -12.03 -0.73
N GLY A 156 -9.62 -12.02 -1.44
CA GLY A 156 -10.94 -12.25 -0.84
C GLY A 156 -11.31 -11.19 0.20
N ARG A 157 -11.06 -9.90 -0.10
CA ARG A 157 -11.32 -8.76 0.79
C ARG A 157 -10.47 -8.75 2.06
N SER A 158 -9.30 -9.41 2.05
CA SER A 158 -8.42 -9.46 3.21
C SER A 158 -7.81 -8.09 3.49
N VAL A 159 -8.20 -7.49 4.62
CA VAL A 159 -7.56 -6.26 5.12
C VAL A 159 -6.16 -6.60 5.62
N LEU A 160 -5.98 -7.78 6.22
CA LEU A 160 -4.66 -8.27 6.64
C LEU A 160 -3.65 -8.29 5.47
N ALA A 161 -4.07 -8.73 4.28
CA ALA A 161 -3.19 -8.76 3.12
C ALA A 161 -2.69 -7.36 2.73
N VAL A 162 -3.55 -6.35 2.82
CA VAL A 162 -3.18 -4.97 2.50
C VAL A 162 -2.35 -4.36 3.63
N ILE A 163 -2.64 -4.66 4.90
CA ILE A 163 -1.80 -4.25 6.04
C ILE A 163 -0.38 -4.78 5.87
N VAL A 164 -0.22 -6.06 5.54
CA VAL A 164 1.11 -6.66 5.31
C VAL A 164 1.79 -6.03 4.10
N PHE A 165 1.05 -5.83 3.01
CA PHE A 165 1.57 -5.18 1.81
C PHE A 165 2.08 -3.76 2.11
N HIS A 166 1.27 -2.95 2.81
CA HIS A 166 1.62 -1.60 3.25
C HIS A 166 2.80 -1.61 4.23
N PHE A 167 2.85 -2.58 5.16
CA PHE A 167 4.02 -2.82 6.01
C PHE A 167 5.30 -2.97 5.20
N PHE A 168 5.32 -3.80 4.16
CA PHE A 168 6.52 -3.97 3.33
C PHE A 168 6.87 -2.70 2.54
N GLY A 169 5.89 -1.90 2.15
CA GLY A 169 6.12 -0.57 1.56
C GLY A 169 6.87 0.35 2.51
N ASN A 170 6.34 0.54 3.73
CA ASN A 170 6.96 1.41 4.72
C ASN A 170 8.28 0.85 5.25
N PHE A 171 8.33 -0.44 5.55
CA PHE A 171 9.54 -1.12 6.02
C PHE A 171 10.68 -0.99 5.03
N THR A 172 10.44 -1.25 3.73
CA THR A 172 11.50 -1.08 2.73
C THR A 172 11.81 0.39 2.46
N GLY A 173 10.84 1.31 2.59
CA GLY A 173 11.11 2.75 2.51
C GLY A 173 12.06 3.25 3.60
N GLU A 174 11.91 2.75 4.83
CA GLU A 174 12.76 3.10 5.98
C GLU A 174 14.10 2.35 5.98
N THR A 175 14.15 1.13 5.44
CA THR A 175 15.36 0.27 5.51
C THR A 175 16.20 0.25 4.23
N MET A 176 15.63 0.61 3.08
CA MET A 176 16.27 0.69 1.76
C MET A 176 16.09 2.11 1.21
N GLY A 177 16.76 3.10 1.82
CA GLY A 177 16.64 4.49 1.42
C GLY A 177 17.13 4.69 -0.01
N PHE A 178 16.29 5.20 -0.90
CA PHE A 178 16.72 5.56 -2.24
C PHE A 178 17.60 6.81 -2.22
N ALA A 179 18.57 6.86 -3.13
CA ALA A 179 19.22 8.13 -3.47
C ALA A 179 18.14 9.16 -3.87
N ALA A 180 18.29 10.42 -3.45
CA ALA A 180 17.23 11.43 -3.58
C ALA A 180 16.82 11.64 -5.05
N GLU A 181 17.79 11.54 -5.97
CA GLU A 181 17.60 11.62 -7.40
C GLU A 181 16.78 10.47 -8.01
N LEU A 182 16.55 9.37 -7.26
CA LEU A 182 15.77 8.22 -7.73
C LEU A 182 14.27 8.33 -7.44
N TYR A 183 13.81 9.23 -6.57
CA TYR A 183 12.38 9.37 -6.26
C TYR A 183 11.49 9.58 -7.49
N PRO A 184 11.87 10.38 -8.52
CA PRO A 184 11.10 10.47 -9.77
C PRO A 184 10.98 9.14 -10.54
N TYR A 185 12.01 8.30 -10.49
CA TYR A 185 12.02 6.99 -11.15
C TYR A 185 11.18 5.96 -10.40
N VAL A 186 11.25 5.97 -9.06
CA VAL A 186 10.36 5.20 -8.18
C VAL A 186 8.90 5.59 -8.49
N HIS A 187 8.62 6.89 -8.62
CA HIS A 187 7.30 7.37 -8.99
C HIS A 187 6.87 6.85 -10.37
N MET A 188 7.72 6.97 -11.39
CA MET A 188 7.44 6.47 -12.73
C MET A 188 7.24 4.95 -12.77
N GLY A 189 8.05 4.19 -12.04
CA GLY A 189 7.90 2.75 -11.90
C GLY A 189 6.55 2.39 -11.28
N THR A 190 6.11 3.14 -10.27
CA THR A 190 4.80 2.96 -9.64
C THR A 190 3.66 3.26 -10.62
N VAL A 191 3.79 4.31 -11.45
CA VAL A 191 2.86 4.61 -12.54
C VAL A 191 2.78 3.41 -13.50
N ILE A 192 3.92 2.93 -13.99
CA ILE A 192 3.98 1.80 -14.92
C ILE A 192 3.28 0.56 -14.34
N VAL A 193 3.55 0.23 -13.07
CA VAL A 193 2.92 -0.90 -12.41
C VAL A 193 1.40 -0.71 -12.29
N ALA A 194 0.94 0.45 -11.81
CA ALA A 194 -0.49 0.71 -11.69
C ALA A 194 -1.20 0.61 -13.06
N PHE A 195 -0.64 1.19 -14.11
CA PHE A 195 -1.17 1.08 -15.47
C PHE A 195 -1.16 -0.36 -15.98
N ALA A 196 -0.06 -1.09 -15.79
CA ALA A 196 0.04 -2.49 -16.18
C ALA A 196 -1.03 -3.34 -15.49
N LEU A 197 -1.29 -3.11 -14.19
CA LEU A 197 -2.36 -3.79 -13.46
C LEU A 197 -3.75 -3.45 -14.01
N VAL A 198 -4.02 -2.16 -14.29
CA VAL A 198 -5.29 -1.72 -14.87
C VAL A 198 -5.54 -2.36 -16.24
N ILE A 199 -4.51 -2.39 -17.11
CA ILE A 199 -4.61 -3.02 -18.43
C ILE A 199 -4.81 -4.54 -18.29
N ARG A 200 -4.03 -5.19 -17.42
CA ARG A 200 -4.00 -6.66 -17.29
C ARG A 200 -5.24 -7.24 -16.62
N PHE A 201 -5.79 -6.55 -15.62
CA PHE A 201 -6.89 -7.04 -14.78
C PHE A 201 -8.21 -6.27 -14.99
N GLY A 202 -8.18 -5.22 -15.80
CA GLY A 202 -9.33 -4.42 -16.17
C GLY A 202 -9.72 -3.40 -15.08
N PRO A 203 -10.15 -2.18 -15.47
CA PRO A 203 -10.49 -1.12 -14.53
C PRO A 203 -11.75 -1.43 -13.70
N SER A 204 -12.61 -2.33 -14.18
CA SER A 204 -13.87 -2.69 -13.51
C SER A 204 -13.64 -3.40 -12.18
N SER A 205 -12.61 -4.24 -12.08
CA SER A 205 -12.46 -5.15 -10.95
C SER A 205 -11.05 -5.30 -10.39
N LEU A 206 -10.00 -4.97 -11.15
CA LEU A 206 -8.59 -5.14 -10.75
C LEU A 206 -8.30 -6.52 -10.13
N ARG A 207 -8.91 -7.58 -10.67
CA ARG A 207 -8.76 -8.95 -10.17
C ARG A 207 -8.66 -9.98 -11.27
N GLY A 208 -8.09 -11.14 -10.95
CA GLY A 208 -8.06 -12.31 -11.82
C GLY A 208 -9.47 -12.75 -12.19
N ARG A 209 -9.65 -13.25 -13.42
CA ARG A 209 -10.97 -13.67 -13.95
C ARG A 209 -11.62 -14.76 -13.09
N ASP A 210 -10.81 -15.68 -12.56
CA ASP A 210 -11.26 -16.83 -11.77
C ASP A 210 -11.41 -16.51 -10.28
N THR A 211 -11.00 -15.32 -9.84
CA THR A 211 -11.24 -14.89 -8.46
C THR A 211 -12.73 -14.58 -8.29
N PRO A 212 -13.38 -14.86 -7.15
CA PRO A 212 -14.76 -14.41 -6.86
C PRO A 212 -14.87 -12.89 -6.59
N ARG A 213 -16.04 -12.29 -6.82
CA ARG A 213 -16.20 -10.82 -6.69
C ARG A 213 -16.09 -10.45 -5.22
N PRO A 214 -15.24 -9.48 -4.86
CA PRO A 214 -15.01 -9.10 -3.47
C PRO A 214 -16.12 -8.14 -2.99
N LEU A 215 -17.38 -8.56 -3.04
CA LEU A 215 -18.48 -7.82 -2.40
C LEU A 215 -19.04 -8.61 -1.22
N PRO A 216 -19.66 -7.95 -0.23
CA PRO A 216 -20.29 -8.63 0.88
C PRO A 216 -21.53 -9.43 0.47
N ASP A 217 -21.71 -10.62 1.04
CA ASP A 217 -22.84 -11.51 0.76
C ASP A 217 -24.19 -10.92 1.16
N TRP A 218 -24.24 -10.03 2.15
CA TRP A 218 -25.50 -9.42 2.61
C TRP A 218 -26.20 -8.51 1.58
N ARG A 219 -25.63 -8.35 0.39
CA ARG A 219 -26.22 -7.61 -0.73
C ARG A 219 -26.84 -8.49 -1.81
N THR A 220 -26.71 -9.81 -1.75
CA THR A 220 -27.40 -10.71 -2.68
C THR A 220 -28.89 -10.87 -2.34
N ASP A 221 -29.31 -10.33 -1.20
CA ASP A 221 -30.66 -10.51 -0.64
C ASP A 221 -31.54 -9.25 -0.76
N SER A 222 -31.20 -8.30 -1.64
CA SER A 222 -31.95 -7.04 -1.85
C SER A 222 -32.45 -6.89 -3.28
#